data_AF-A0A9X1VVR4-F1
#
_entry.id   AF-A0A9X1VVR4-F1
#
_cell.length_a   1.000
_cell.length_b   1.000
_cell.length_c   1.000
_cell.angle_alpha   90.00
_cell.angle_beta   90.00
_cell.angle_gamma   90.00
#
_symmetry.space_group_name_H-M   'P 1'
#
loop_
_entity.id
_entity.type
_entity.pdbx_description
1 polymer ?
#
loop_
_entity_poly.entity_id
_entity_poly.type
_entity_poly.pdbx_seq_one_letter_code
_entity_poly.pdbx_strand_id
1 'polypeptide(L)'
;MIKKVLTFLLLITFISTSFGQITSDKEATESLNWIIENPQIESDSLFTNKSANIFKWYASNNPQVEMRVSGISEFMDSSKSYKFFKEILMIYTLSEIDNQISKNVNKNESSFLAISNVLKYYDRIIKIDENYKNSVLQKYSALSEKDLKKQMKKLQ
;
A
#
# COMPACT_ATOMS: atom_id res chain seq x y z
N MET A 1 -10.84 50.33 10.04
CA MET A 1 -10.79 48.94 10.57
C MET A 1 -11.09 47.88 9.50
N ILE A 2 -10.69 48.09 8.23
CA ILE A 2 -11.00 47.17 7.11
C ILE A 2 -9.72 46.65 6.39
N LYS A 3 -8.54 47.24 6.66
CA LYS A 3 -7.28 46.85 6.00
C LYS A 3 -6.51 45.70 6.68
N LYS A 4 -6.94 45.21 7.84
CA LYS A 4 -6.27 44.09 8.55
C LYS A 4 -6.96 42.72 8.38
N VAL A 5 -8.18 42.70 7.84
CA VAL A 5 -8.93 41.44 7.62
C VAL A 5 -8.56 40.81 6.27
N LEU A 6 -8.16 41.61 5.28
CA LEU A 6 -7.85 41.12 3.94
C LEU A 6 -6.52 40.36 3.86
N THR A 7 -5.59 40.59 4.79
CA THR A 7 -4.29 39.91 4.80
C THR A 7 -4.35 38.50 5.40
N PHE A 8 -5.44 38.17 6.11
CA PHE A 8 -5.62 36.83 6.69
C PHE A 8 -6.36 35.86 5.74
N LEU A 9 -6.96 36.37 4.65
CA LEU A 9 -7.65 35.57 3.65
C LEU A 9 -6.75 35.06 2.50
N LEU A 10 -5.50 35.50 2.45
CA LEU A 10 -4.53 35.13 1.41
C LEU A 10 -3.52 34.05 1.82
N LEU A 11 -3.65 33.50 3.04
CA LEU A 11 -2.74 32.50 3.60
C LEU A 11 -3.28 31.06 3.54
N ILE A 12 -4.48 30.83 3.01
CA ILE A 12 -5.08 29.48 2.89
C ILE A 12 -4.88 28.87 1.49
N THR A 13 -4.37 29.62 0.51
CA THR A 13 -4.19 29.10 -0.87
C THR A 13 -2.81 28.53 -1.16
N PHE A 14 -1.91 28.45 -0.19
CA PHE A 14 -0.67 27.69 -0.32
C PHE A 14 -0.82 26.26 0.24
N ILE A 15 -1.78 25.50 -0.29
CA ILE A 15 -1.55 24.06 -0.36
C ILE A 15 -0.52 23.90 -1.47
N SER A 16 0.74 23.81 -1.06
CA SER A 16 1.87 23.44 -1.88
C SER A 16 1.45 22.44 -2.95
N THR A 17 1.58 22.82 -4.21
CA THR A 17 1.64 21.88 -5.34
C THR A 17 2.94 21.08 -5.18
N SER A 18 2.97 20.19 -4.19
CA SER A 18 4.06 19.26 -3.94
C SER A 18 3.71 17.97 -4.67
N PHE A 19 4.45 17.64 -5.73
CA PHE A 19 4.45 16.34 -6.41
C PHE A 19 3.09 15.62 -6.46
N GLY A 20 2.30 15.93 -7.49
CA GLY A 20 1.13 15.16 -7.93
C GLY A 20 0.19 14.76 -6.81
N GLN A 21 -0.62 15.70 -6.32
CA GLN A 21 -1.76 15.34 -5.47
C GLN A 21 -2.64 14.37 -6.27
N ILE A 22 -2.85 13.16 -5.74
CA ILE A 22 -3.79 12.19 -6.33
C ILE A 22 -5.18 12.83 -6.32
N THR A 23 -5.87 12.74 -7.45
CA THR A 23 -7.19 13.37 -7.65
C THR A 23 -8.30 12.37 -7.97
N SER A 24 -7.97 11.10 -8.24
CA SER A 24 -8.95 10.07 -8.59
C SER A 24 -8.55 8.67 -8.11
N ASP A 25 -9.53 7.76 -8.05
CA ASP A 25 -9.30 6.33 -7.77
C ASP A 25 -8.26 5.74 -8.74
N LYS A 26 -8.38 6.05 -10.03
CA LYS A 26 -7.49 5.56 -11.07
C LYS A 26 -6.03 5.99 -10.82
N GLU A 27 -5.80 7.26 -10.48
CA GLU A 27 -4.46 7.75 -10.16
C GLU A 27 -3.90 7.10 -8.88
N ALA A 28 -4.76 6.82 -7.89
CA ALA A 28 -4.37 6.10 -6.69
C ALA A 28 -3.91 4.66 -7.02
N THR A 29 -4.70 3.94 -7.83
CA THR A 29 -4.38 2.58 -8.30
C THR A 29 -3.09 2.57 -9.14
N GLU A 30 -2.91 3.52 -10.06
CA GLU A 30 -1.69 3.64 -10.88
C GLU A 30 -0.46 3.92 -10.02
N SER A 31 -0.57 4.80 -9.02
CA SER A 31 0.51 5.07 -8.08
C SER A 31 0.83 3.86 -7.19
N LEU A 32 -0.19 3.09 -6.78
CA LEU A 32 -0.01 1.83 -6.05
C LEU A 32 0.71 0.77 -6.91
N ASN A 33 0.30 0.60 -8.17
CA ASN A 33 0.97 -0.31 -9.09
C ASN A 33 2.43 0.09 -9.29
N TRP A 34 2.71 1.40 -9.42
CA TRP A 34 4.08 1.89 -9.53
C TRP A 34 4.94 1.49 -8.34
N ILE A 35 4.47 1.64 -7.09
CA ILE A 35 5.28 1.26 -5.91
C ILE A 35 5.50 -0.25 -5.82
N ILE A 36 4.53 -1.07 -6.27
CA ILE A 36 4.68 -2.53 -6.34
C ILE A 36 5.74 -2.92 -7.37
N GLU A 37 5.80 -2.19 -8.49
CA GLU A 37 6.68 -2.51 -9.62
C GLU A 37 8.10 -1.96 -9.48
N ASN A 38 8.30 -0.93 -8.66
CA ASN A 38 9.54 -0.18 -8.54
C ASN A 38 10.05 -0.18 -7.08
N PRO A 39 10.56 -1.32 -6.58
CA PRO A 39 11.09 -1.38 -5.22
C PRO A 39 12.26 -0.41 -5.03
N GLN A 40 12.16 0.44 -4.01
CA GLN A 40 13.15 1.47 -3.71
C GLN A 40 14.17 0.92 -2.70
N ILE A 41 15.20 0.24 -3.18
CA ILE A 41 16.16 -0.49 -2.32
C ILE A 41 17.16 0.43 -1.60
N GLU A 42 17.46 1.58 -2.20
CA GLU A 42 18.54 2.49 -1.77
C GLU A 42 18.02 3.82 -1.19
N SER A 43 16.77 4.20 -1.45
CA SER A 43 16.19 5.46 -0.96
C SER A 43 14.70 5.35 -0.68
N ASP A 44 14.33 5.39 0.59
CA ASP A 44 12.95 5.24 1.05
C ASP A 44 12.07 6.46 0.75
N SER A 45 12.66 7.60 0.34
CA SER A 45 11.91 8.86 0.24
C SER A 45 10.80 8.80 -0.80
N LEU A 46 11.03 8.14 -1.93
CA LEU A 46 10.04 8.06 -3.01
C LEU A 46 8.90 7.09 -2.66
N PHE A 47 9.23 5.93 -2.09
CA PHE A 47 8.23 4.99 -1.57
C PHE A 47 7.37 5.65 -0.50
N THR A 48 8.02 6.28 0.49
CA THR A 48 7.34 6.97 1.61
C THR A 48 6.41 8.05 1.10
N ASN A 49 6.87 8.92 0.18
CA ASN A 49 6.05 10.01 -0.33
C ASN A 49 4.85 9.50 -1.14
N LYS A 50 5.05 8.51 -2.02
CA LYS A 50 3.95 7.94 -2.83
C LYS A 50 2.93 7.22 -1.96
N SER A 51 3.38 6.37 -1.05
CA SER A 51 2.46 5.65 -0.13
C SER A 51 1.69 6.62 0.77
N ALA A 52 2.32 7.67 1.30
CA ALA A 52 1.65 8.69 2.08
C ALA A 52 0.60 9.46 1.26
N ASN A 53 0.90 9.81 0.01
CA ASN A 53 -0.04 10.47 -0.89
C ASN A 53 -1.27 9.59 -1.17
N ILE A 54 -1.06 8.31 -1.47
CA ILE A 54 -2.14 7.33 -1.70
C ILE A 54 -3.00 7.19 -0.44
N PHE A 55 -2.35 6.95 0.70
CA PHE A 55 -3.06 6.76 1.98
C PHE A 55 -3.88 7.99 2.36
N LYS A 56 -3.30 9.19 2.25
CA LYS A 56 -4.01 10.46 2.52
C LYS A 56 -5.22 10.62 1.60
N TRP A 57 -5.08 10.27 0.33
CA TRP A 57 -6.18 10.34 -0.62
C TRP A 57 -7.31 9.40 -0.24
N TYR A 58 -7.02 8.12 0.04
CA TYR A 58 -8.03 7.16 0.49
C TYR A 58 -8.70 7.59 1.79
N ALA A 59 -7.93 8.01 2.80
CA ALA A 59 -8.47 8.43 4.08
C ALA A 59 -9.40 9.66 3.97
N SER A 60 -9.13 10.56 3.02
CA SER A 60 -9.93 11.77 2.81
C SER A 60 -11.21 11.52 2.01
N ASN A 61 -11.16 10.63 1.01
CA ASN A 61 -12.27 10.42 0.07
C ASN A 61 -13.11 9.18 0.39
N ASN A 62 -12.56 8.24 1.15
CA ASN A 62 -13.19 6.96 1.47
C ASN A 62 -13.06 6.62 2.98
N PRO A 63 -13.45 7.52 3.90
CA PRO A 63 -13.27 7.34 5.34
C PRO A 63 -14.03 6.13 5.92
N GLN A 64 -15.04 5.62 5.20
CA GLN A 64 -15.81 4.44 5.56
C GLN A 64 -15.07 3.12 5.34
N VAL A 65 -13.95 3.12 4.60
CA VAL A 65 -13.22 1.90 4.24
C VAL A 65 -12.43 1.39 5.44
N GLU A 66 -12.65 0.12 5.78
CA GLU A 66 -11.95 -0.54 6.87
C GLU A 66 -10.51 -0.88 6.48
N MET A 67 -9.55 -0.53 7.36
CA MET A 67 -8.17 -0.98 7.24
C MET A 67 -8.07 -2.44 7.72
N ARG A 68 -7.89 -3.35 6.76
CA ARG A 68 -7.78 -4.79 7.04
C ARG A 68 -6.34 -5.25 6.82
N VAL A 69 -5.76 -5.89 7.84
CA VAL A 69 -4.38 -6.42 7.80
C VAL A 69 -4.27 -7.89 8.22
N SER A 70 -5.40 -8.54 8.52
CA SER A 70 -5.39 -9.89 9.09
C SER A 70 -4.79 -10.93 8.13
N GLY A 71 -5.01 -10.77 6.82
CA GLY A 71 -4.47 -11.70 5.81
C GLY A 71 -2.96 -11.64 5.61
N ILE A 72 -2.24 -10.75 6.31
CA ILE A 72 -0.77 -10.73 6.37
C ILE A 72 -0.20 -10.91 7.79
N SER A 73 -1.04 -11.34 8.74
CA SER A 73 -0.67 -11.50 10.16
C SER A 73 0.54 -12.42 10.38
N GLU A 74 0.63 -13.57 9.71
CA GLU A 74 1.77 -14.50 9.83
C GLU A 74 3.11 -13.81 9.50
N PHE A 75 3.13 -12.95 8.48
CA PHE A 75 4.31 -12.15 8.15
C PHE A 75 4.53 -11.06 9.21
N MET A 76 3.48 -10.35 9.62
CA MET A 76 3.57 -9.30 10.64
C MET A 76 4.16 -9.80 11.96
N ASP A 77 3.80 -11.02 12.36
CA ASP A 77 4.22 -11.61 13.62
C ASP A 77 5.66 -12.13 13.57
N SER A 78 6.04 -12.75 12.46
CA SER A 78 7.33 -13.45 12.32
C SER A 78 8.47 -12.61 11.73
N SER A 79 8.15 -11.50 11.04
CA SER A 79 9.11 -10.80 10.17
C SER A 79 9.34 -9.34 10.54
N LYS A 80 9.09 -8.94 11.79
CA LYS A 80 9.20 -7.52 12.26
C LYS A 80 10.55 -6.86 11.99
N SER A 81 11.63 -7.63 11.99
CA SER A 81 12.99 -7.15 11.73
C SER A 81 13.40 -7.21 10.25
N TYR A 82 12.52 -7.68 9.37
CA TYR A 82 12.81 -7.79 7.95
C TYR A 82 12.98 -6.41 7.31
N LYS A 83 14.00 -6.27 6.45
CA LYS A 83 14.39 -4.99 5.83
C LYS A 83 13.21 -4.26 5.18
N PHE A 84 12.33 -4.99 4.49
CA PHE A 84 11.19 -4.44 3.75
C PHE A 84 9.86 -4.57 4.49
N PHE A 85 9.88 -4.67 5.82
CA PHE A 85 8.68 -4.88 6.63
C PHE A 85 7.64 -3.78 6.42
N LYS A 86 8.07 -2.51 6.42
CA LYS A 86 7.18 -1.35 6.29
C LYS A 86 6.56 -1.30 4.90
N GLU A 87 7.36 -1.57 3.88
CA GLU A 87 6.97 -1.57 2.47
C GLU A 87 5.90 -2.61 2.22
N ILE A 88 6.12 -3.83 2.73
CA ILE A 88 5.19 -4.94 2.58
C ILE A 88 3.86 -4.67 3.30
N LEU A 89 3.92 -4.19 4.56
CA LEU A 89 2.72 -3.84 5.30
C LEU A 89 1.92 -2.75 4.58
N MET A 90 2.61 -1.74 4.07
CA MET A 90 1.97 -0.62 3.37
C MET A 90 1.38 -1.06 2.01
N ILE A 91 2.10 -1.85 1.22
CA ILE A 91 1.58 -2.41 -0.05
C ILE A 91 0.35 -3.27 0.19
N TYR A 92 0.38 -4.12 1.22
CA TYR A 92 -0.78 -4.93 1.58
C TYR A 92 -1.98 -4.04 1.95
N THR A 93 -1.77 -3.09 2.86
CA THR A 93 -2.83 -2.21 3.37
C THR A 93 -3.44 -1.36 2.26
N LEU A 94 -2.61 -0.74 1.42
CA LEU A 94 -3.07 0.07 0.29
C LEU A 94 -3.80 -0.78 -0.75
N SER A 95 -3.34 -2.01 -1.00
CA SER A 95 -4.03 -2.94 -1.91
C SER A 95 -5.39 -3.36 -1.36
N GLU A 96 -5.51 -3.65 -0.06
CA GLU A 96 -6.79 -3.94 0.59
C GLU A 96 -7.78 -2.77 0.45
N ILE A 97 -7.31 -1.53 0.61
CA ILE A 97 -8.14 -0.35 0.45
C ILE A 97 -8.56 -0.17 -1.03
N ASP A 98 -7.61 -0.27 -1.96
CA ASP A 98 -7.86 -0.15 -3.40
C ASP A 98 -8.87 -1.20 -3.90
N ASN A 99 -8.73 -2.46 -3.47
CA ASN A 99 -9.63 -3.53 -3.85
C ASN A 99 -11.07 -3.30 -3.37
N GLN A 100 -11.24 -2.67 -2.20
CA GLN A 100 -12.55 -2.32 -1.67
C GLN A 100 -13.22 -1.20 -2.48
N ILE A 101 -12.45 -0.17 -2.86
CA ILE A 101 -12.97 1.01 -3.53
C ILE A 101 -13.11 0.77 -5.04
N SER A 102 -12.01 0.42 -5.69
CA SER A 102 -11.89 0.37 -7.15
C SER A 102 -12.50 -0.89 -7.76
N LYS A 103 -12.49 -2.01 -7.02
CA LYS A 103 -12.98 -3.31 -7.52
C LYS A 103 -14.25 -3.80 -6.83
N ASN A 104 -14.59 -3.24 -5.66
CA ASN A 104 -15.74 -3.61 -4.84
C ASN A 104 -15.84 -5.13 -4.58
N VAL A 105 -14.71 -5.74 -4.20
CA VAL A 105 -14.65 -7.19 -3.92
C VAL A 105 -14.87 -7.50 -2.43
N ASN A 106 -15.27 -8.74 -2.12
CA ASN A 106 -15.44 -9.18 -0.74
C ASN A 106 -14.09 -9.32 0.00
N LYS A 107 -14.14 -9.44 1.33
CA LYS A 107 -12.96 -9.54 2.21
C LYS A 107 -11.96 -10.62 1.76
N ASN A 108 -12.44 -11.83 1.43
CA ASN A 108 -11.58 -12.95 1.03
C ASN A 108 -10.83 -12.67 -0.27
N GLU A 109 -11.55 -12.16 -1.28
CA GLU A 109 -10.95 -11.83 -2.57
C GLU A 109 -10.00 -10.64 -2.44
N SER A 110 -10.36 -9.63 -1.64
CA SER A 110 -9.50 -8.47 -1.34
C SER A 110 -8.16 -8.90 -0.74
N SER A 111 -8.17 -9.78 0.26
CA SER A 111 -6.93 -10.27 0.88
C SER A 111 -6.09 -11.11 -0.06
N PHE A 112 -6.72 -11.93 -0.91
CA PHE A 112 -6.01 -12.67 -1.94
C PHE A 112 -5.32 -11.75 -2.95
N LEU A 113 -6.01 -10.72 -3.43
CA LEU A 113 -5.45 -9.75 -4.37
C LEU A 113 -4.34 -8.91 -3.71
N ALA A 114 -4.51 -8.53 -2.45
CA ALA A 114 -3.52 -7.77 -1.69
C ALA A 114 -2.24 -8.59 -1.42
N ILE A 115 -2.36 -9.85 -0.99
CA ILE A 115 -1.17 -10.70 -0.82
C ILE A 115 -0.50 -10.98 -2.17
N SER A 116 -1.27 -11.09 -3.26
CA SER A 116 -0.70 -11.25 -4.60
C SER A 116 0.15 -10.05 -5.02
N ASN A 117 -0.26 -8.83 -4.66
CA ASN A 117 0.55 -7.63 -4.89
C ASN A 117 1.81 -7.59 -4.02
N VAL A 118 1.72 -8.04 -2.77
CA VAL A 118 2.90 -8.22 -1.91
C VAL A 118 3.88 -9.21 -2.53
N LEU A 119 3.40 -10.34 -3.05
CA LEU A 119 4.28 -11.35 -3.67
C LEU A 119 4.92 -10.82 -4.95
N LYS A 120 4.22 -10.03 -5.76
CA LYS A 120 4.82 -9.33 -6.92
C LYS A 120 5.96 -8.40 -6.51
N TYR A 121 5.77 -7.62 -5.45
CA TYR A 121 6.82 -6.76 -4.90
C TYR A 121 8.00 -7.59 -4.37
N TYR A 122 7.70 -8.65 -3.60
CA TYR A 122 8.67 -9.58 -3.06
C TYR A 122 9.53 -10.23 -4.16
N ASP A 123 8.91 -10.72 -5.23
CA ASP A 123 9.61 -11.33 -6.36
C ASP A 123 10.55 -10.34 -7.06
N ARG A 124 10.24 -9.04 -7.04
CA ARG A 124 11.12 -8.00 -7.60
C ARG A 124 12.31 -7.71 -6.72
N ILE A 125 12.12 -7.61 -5.41
CA ILE A 125 13.26 -7.36 -4.50
C ILE A 125 14.25 -8.54 -4.49
N ILE A 126 13.78 -9.79 -4.52
CA ILE A 126 14.69 -10.95 -4.54
C ILE A 126 15.44 -11.10 -5.86
N LYS A 127 14.89 -10.56 -6.96
CA LYS A 127 15.58 -10.48 -8.26
C LYS A 127 16.71 -9.46 -8.25
N ILE A 128 16.61 -8.43 -7.41
CA ILE A 128 17.67 -7.42 -7.25
C ILE A 128 18.80 -7.99 -6.39
N ASP A 129 18.45 -8.59 -5.25
CA ASP A 129 19.41 -9.27 -4.38
C ASP A 129 18.73 -10.44 -3.65
N GLU A 130 19.25 -11.66 -3.83
CA GLU A 130 18.71 -12.86 -3.19
C GLU A 130 18.83 -12.85 -1.65
N ASN A 131 19.71 -12.02 -1.08
CA ASN A 131 19.81 -11.84 0.37
C ASN A 131 18.55 -11.20 0.97
N TYR A 132 17.68 -10.65 0.14
CA TYR A 132 16.37 -10.14 0.55
C TYR A 132 15.31 -11.22 0.70
N LYS A 133 15.66 -12.50 0.61
CA LYS A 133 14.73 -13.60 0.87
C LYS A 133 14.09 -13.54 2.26
N ASN A 134 12.78 -13.75 2.31
CA ASN A 134 12.00 -13.93 3.54
C ASN A 134 11.30 -15.29 3.50
N SER A 135 11.31 -16.04 4.61
CA SER A 135 10.81 -17.42 4.64
C SER A 135 9.28 -17.52 4.49
N VAL A 136 8.52 -16.61 5.11
CA VAL A 136 7.06 -16.59 5.02
C VAL A 136 6.62 -16.24 3.60
N LEU A 137 7.22 -15.22 3.01
CA LEU A 137 6.89 -14.81 1.64
C LEU A 137 7.32 -15.85 0.60
N GLN A 138 8.47 -16.50 0.79
CA GLN A 138 8.86 -17.66 -0.03
C GLN A 138 7.82 -18.77 0.02
N LYS A 139 7.37 -19.13 1.22
CA LYS A 139 6.32 -20.13 1.41
C LYS A 139 5.07 -19.73 0.63
N TYR A 140 4.65 -18.48 0.70
CA TYR A 140 3.46 -17.99 -0.01
C TYR A 140 3.65 -17.96 -1.54
N SER A 141 4.80 -17.50 -2.04
CA SER A 141 5.12 -17.49 -3.48
C SER A 141 5.17 -18.89 -4.09
N ALA A 142 5.45 -19.92 -3.29
CA ALA A 142 5.47 -21.32 -3.75
C ALA A 142 4.08 -21.99 -3.78
N LEU A 143 3.04 -21.36 -3.25
CA LEU A 143 1.69 -21.93 -3.25
C LEU A 143 1.01 -21.77 -4.62
N SER A 144 0.17 -22.75 -4.97
CA SER A 144 -0.79 -22.57 -6.04
C SER A 144 -1.78 -21.46 -5.69
N GLU A 145 -2.41 -20.82 -6.68
CA GLU A 145 -3.46 -19.81 -6.43
C GLU A 145 -4.55 -20.34 -5.49
N LYS A 146 -4.99 -21.58 -5.71
CA LYS A 146 -6.00 -22.25 -4.89
C LYS A 146 -5.57 -22.39 -3.43
N ASP A 147 -4.32 -22.77 -3.20
CA ASP A 147 -3.77 -22.96 -1.86
C ASP A 147 -3.50 -21.63 -1.17
N LEU A 148 -3.06 -20.61 -1.91
CA LEU A 148 -2.90 -19.24 -1.40
C LEU A 148 -4.26 -18.67 -0.98
N LYS A 149 -5.30 -18.80 -1.80
CA LYS A 149 -6.69 -18.43 -1.44
C LYS A 149 -7.15 -19.16 -0.17
N LYS A 150 -6.83 -20.45 -0.04
CA LYS A 150 -7.15 -21.22 1.17
C LYS A 150 -6.39 -20.73 2.39
N GLN A 151 -5.12 -20.35 2.25
CA GLN A 151 -4.31 -19.78 3.32
C GLN A 151 -4.89 -18.44 3.78
N MET A 152 -5.23 -17.54 2.84
CA MET A 152 -5.81 -16.23 3.17
C MET A 152 -7.12 -16.37 3.94
N LYS A 153 -8.01 -17.29 3.54
CA LYS A 153 -9.26 -17.57 4.27
C LYS A 153 -9.06 -17.98 5.72
N LYS A 154 -7.95 -18.62 6.07
CA LYS A 154 -7.65 -19.03 7.46
C LYS A 154 -7.17 -17.88 8.35
N LEU A 155 -6.64 -16.82 7.73
CA LEU A 155 -6.08 -15.65 8.41
C LEU A 155 -7.11 -14.52 8.58
N GLN A 156 -8.37 -14.74 8.20
CA GLN A 156 -9.45 -13.75 8.25
C GLN A 156 -10.37 -13.92 9.45
#